data_AF-A0A496LHQ4-F1
#
_entry.id   AF-A0A496LHQ4-F1
#
_cell.length_a   1.000
_cell.length_b   1.000
_cell.length_c   1.000
_cell.angle_alpha   90.00
_cell.angle_beta   90.00
_cell.angle_gamma   90.00
#
_symmetry.space_group_name_H-M   'P 1'
#
loop_
_entity.id
_entity.type
_entity.pdbx_description
1 polymer ?
#
loop_
_entity_poly.entity_id
_entity_poly.type
_entity_poly.pdbx_seq_one_letter_code
_entity_poly.pdbx_strand_id
1 'polypeptide(L)'
;MQKFKKYLRNFIFGFLIALHVTAFAAINYAFPHYDEAIITGGEVKRMDKDGFIDAQNPADGPTRDVYFIYTRELNGTKVMPYRNEDTGWGLPLYFKFNSADVQAAAQSLVGEGRAQIKYYGWR
;
A
#
# COMPACT_ATOMS: atom_id res chain seq x y z
N MET A 1 28.37 -27.15 30.65
CA MET A 1 26.90 -26.90 30.72
C MET A 1 26.49 -25.43 30.85
N GLN A 2 27.13 -24.61 31.71
CA GLN A 2 26.70 -23.21 31.90
C GLN A 2 26.85 -22.31 30.66
N LYS A 3 27.95 -22.44 29.90
CA LYS A 3 28.15 -21.69 28.65
C LYS A 3 27.04 -21.98 27.63
N PHE A 4 26.67 -23.25 27.44
CA PHE A 4 25.57 -23.67 26.57
C PHE A 4 24.23 -23.03 26.97
N LYS A 5 23.88 -23.07 28.27
CA LYS A 5 22.66 -22.40 28.78
C LYS A 5 22.66 -20.89 28.50
N LYS A 6 23.81 -20.21 28.61
CA LYS A 6 23.97 -18.78 28.29
C LYS A 6 23.75 -18.49 26.79
N TYR A 7 24.36 -19.28 25.90
CA TYR A 7 24.16 -19.13 24.45
C TYR A 7 22.72 -19.40 24.03
N LEU A 8 22.13 -20.48 24.55
CA LEU A 8 20.73 -20.83 24.28
C LEU A 8 19.77 -19.71 24.74
N ARG A 9 19.97 -19.17 25.94
CA ARG A 9 19.19 -18.04 26.46
C ARG A 9 19.31 -16.81 25.55
N ASN A 10 20.52 -16.43 25.17
CA ASN A 10 20.73 -15.26 24.30
C ASN A 10 20.12 -15.47 22.91
N PHE A 11 20.20 -16.69 22.36
CA PHE A 11 19.54 -17.05 21.11
C PHE A 11 18.03 -16.92 21.21
N ILE A 12 17.41 -17.45 22.28
CA ILE A 12 15.96 -17.33 22.50
C ILE A 12 15.54 -15.86 22.60
N PHE A 13 16.27 -15.04 23.37
CA PHE A 13 15.97 -13.60 23.45
C PHE A 13 16.12 -12.90 22.10
N GLY A 14 17.19 -13.19 21.35
CA GLY A 14 17.39 -12.62 20.02
C GLY A 14 16.28 -13.03 19.04
N PHE A 15 15.89 -14.30 19.03
CA PHE A 15 14.79 -14.81 18.22
C PHE A 15 13.46 -14.15 18.59
N LEU A 16 13.14 -14.02 19.87
CA LEU A 16 11.91 -13.37 20.33
C LEU A 16 11.87 -11.90 19.91
N ILE A 17 12.98 -11.17 20.03
CA ILE A 17 13.06 -9.78 19.57
C ILE A 17 12.83 -9.70 18.07
N ALA A 18 13.52 -10.54 17.28
CA ALA A 18 13.36 -10.56 15.83
C ALA A 18 11.90 -10.88 15.42
N LEU A 19 11.26 -11.83 16.10
CA LEU A 19 9.86 -12.18 15.90
C LEU A 19 8.94 -10.98 16.17
N HIS A 20 9.13 -10.27 17.30
CA HIS A 20 8.30 -9.12 17.64
C HIS A 20 8.50 -7.95 16.67
N VAL A 21 9.74 -7.67 16.26
CA VAL A 21 10.03 -6.63 15.26
C VAL A 21 9.38 -6.96 13.92
N THR A 22 9.47 -8.22 13.50
CA THR A 22 8.85 -8.69 12.24
C THR A 22 7.33 -8.60 12.31
N ALA A 23 6.73 -9.04 13.42
CA ALA A 23 5.29 -8.96 13.64
C ALA A 23 4.81 -7.51 13.69
N PHE A 24 5.54 -6.63 14.38
CA PHE A 24 5.22 -5.20 14.43
C PHE A 24 5.28 -4.56 13.04
N ALA A 25 6.31 -4.85 12.24
CA ALA A 25 6.43 -4.36 10.88
C ALA A 25 5.29 -4.88 9.98
N ALA A 26 4.96 -6.17 10.07
CA ALA A 26 3.86 -6.77 9.31
C ALA A 26 2.50 -6.17 9.68
N ILE A 27 2.23 -5.98 10.98
CA ILE A 27 1.01 -5.32 11.47
C ILE A 27 0.97 -3.88 10.98
N ASN A 28 2.06 -3.13 11.13
CA ASN A 28 2.10 -1.74 10.71
C ASN A 28 1.87 -1.62 9.19
N TYR A 29 2.47 -2.49 8.38
CA TYR A 29 2.23 -2.50 6.94
C TYR A 29 0.78 -2.91 6.58
N ALA A 30 0.21 -3.89 7.28
CA ALA A 30 -1.11 -4.44 6.96
C ALA A 30 -2.28 -3.62 7.52
N PHE A 31 -2.05 -2.74 8.49
CA PHE A 31 -3.12 -1.99 9.15
C PHE A 31 -3.49 -0.72 8.38
N PRO A 32 -4.76 -0.30 8.48
CA PRO A 32 -5.22 0.90 7.81
C PRO A 32 -4.64 2.15 8.47
N HIS A 33 -4.11 3.03 7.63
CA HIS A 33 -3.74 4.39 7.97
C HIS A 33 -4.74 5.36 7.35
N TYR A 34 -4.84 6.56 7.92
CA TYR A 34 -5.72 7.61 7.44
C TYR A 34 -4.90 8.88 7.22
N ASP A 35 -5.13 9.52 6.08
CA ASP A 35 -4.53 10.81 5.74
C ASP A 35 -5.63 11.77 5.29
N GLU A 36 -5.44 13.06 5.52
CA GLU A 36 -6.35 14.09 5.02
C GLU A 36 -5.69 14.83 3.86
N ALA A 37 -6.29 14.71 2.69
CA ALA A 37 -5.74 15.29 1.47
C ALA A 37 -6.84 15.82 0.56
N ILE A 38 -6.45 16.62 -0.42
CA ILE A 38 -7.34 17.15 -1.45
C ILE A 38 -7.14 16.31 -2.70
N ILE A 39 -8.22 15.71 -3.21
CA ILE A 39 -8.16 14.91 -4.43
C ILE A 39 -8.10 15.87 -5.63
N THR A 40 -7.06 15.72 -6.45
CA THR A 40 -6.79 16.59 -7.60
C THR A 40 -7.09 15.91 -8.94
N GLY A 41 -7.36 14.61 -8.93
CA GLY A 41 -7.71 13.85 -10.13
C GLY A 41 -7.33 12.39 -9.98
N GLY A 42 -7.27 11.68 -11.11
CA GLY A 42 -6.77 10.31 -11.13
C GLY A 42 -6.63 9.78 -12.55
N GLU A 43 -5.96 8.65 -12.67
CA GLU A 43 -5.74 7.96 -13.94
C GLU A 43 -5.84 6.45 -13.76
N VAL A 44 -5.99 5.72 -14.85
CA VAL A 44 -5.91 4.26 -14.87
C VAL A 44 -4.77 3.85 -15.76
N LYS A 45 -3.86 3.03 -15.24
CA LYS A 45 -2.74 2.49 -15.99
C LYS A 45 -2.75 0.99 -15.97
N ARG A 46 -2.45 0.38 -17.11
CA ARG A 46 -2.29 -1.07 -17.20
C ARG A 46 -0.88 -1.45 -16.79
N MET A 47 -0.78 -2.45 -15.92
CA MET A 47 0.49 -2.96 -15.40
C MET A 47 0.56 -4.48 -15.49
N ASP A 48 1.75 -5.01 -15.72
CA ASP A 48 2.07 -6.43 -15.62
C ASP A 48 3.10 -6.68 -14.50
N LYS A 49 3.70 -7.88 -14.45
CA LYS A 49 4.68 -8.24 -13.42
C LYS A 49 5.88 -7.29 -13.38
N ASP A 50 6.24 -6.67 -14.49
CA ASP A 50 7.44 -5.85 -14.64
C ASP A 50 7.18 -4.36 -14.45
N GLY A 51 5.92 -3.92 -14.54
CA GLY A 51 5.54 -2.56 -14.18
C GLY A 51 4.48 -1.99 -15.11
N PHE A 52 4.59 -0.71 -15.43
CA PHE A 52 3.73 -0.07 -16.43
C PHE A 52 4.00 -0.67 -17.79
N ILE A 53 2.92 -0.87 -18.55
CA ILE A 53 3.03 -1.32 -19.94
C ILE A 53 3.21 -0.07 -20.82
N ASP A 54 4.33 0.00 -21.52
CA ASP A 54 4.68 1.08 -22.43
C ASP A 54 5.51 0.54 -23.62
N ALA A 55 6.12 1.42 -24.41
CA ALA A 55 6.93 1.00 -25.55
C ALA A 55 8.22 0.28 -25.14
N GLN A 56 8.71 0.53 -23.92
CA GLN A 56 9.92 -0.04 -23.36
C GLN A 56 9.63 -1.34 -22.59
N ASN A 57 8.42 -1.49 -22.04
CA ASN A 57 7.91 -2.70 -21.42
C ASN A 57 6.61 -3.15 -22.13
N PRO A 58 6.71 -3.90 -23.25
CA PRO A 58 5.56 -4.52 -23.87
C PRO A 58 4.90 -5.52 -22.92
N ALA A 59 3.58 -5.68 -23.03
CA ALA A 59 2.82 -6.57 -22.15
C ALA A 59 3.37 -8.00 -22.18
N ASP A 60 3.80 -8.49 -21.01
CA ASP A 60 4.26 -9.87 -20.84
C ASP A 60 3.46 -10.61 -19.76
N GLY A 61 2.43 -11.34 -20.21
CA GLY A 61 1.57 -12.17 -19.36
C GLY A 61 0.33 -11.44 -18.82
N PRO A 62 -0.19 -11.87 -17.64
CA PRO A 62 -1.40 -11.28 -17.07
C PRO A 62 -1.21 -9.80 -16.75
N THR A 63 -2.18 -9.00 -17.17
CA THR A 63 -2.20 -7.55 -16.93
C THR A 63 -3.28 -7.20 -15.92
N ARG A 64 -3.09 -6.09 -15.22
CA ARG A 64 -4.05 -5.53 -14.28
C ARG A 64 -4.17 -4.04 -14.43
N ASP A 65 -5.36 -3.54 -14.20
CA ASP A 65 -5.63 -2.11 -14.23
C ASP A 65 -5.40 -1.54 -12.83
N VAL A 66 -4.51 -0.56 -12.76
CA VAL A 66 -4.11 0.12 -11.54
C VAL A 66 -4.65 1.54 -11.58
N TYR A 67 -5.52 1.84 -10.62
CA TYR A 67 -6.17 3.13 -10.49
C TYR A 67 -5.29 4.03 -9.62
N PHE A 68 -4.80 5.13 -10.17
CA PHE A 68 -4.07 6.13 -9.40
C PHE A 68 -5.02 7.26 -9.03
N ILE A 69 -5.05 7.58 -7.74
CA ILE A 69 -5.79 8.73 -7.20
C ILE A 69 -4.75 9.79 -6.83
N TYR A 70 -4.80 10.92 -7.50
CA TYR A 70 -3.89 12.03 -7.27
C TYR A 70 -4.40 12.92 -6.17
N THR A 71 -3.51 13.23 -5.23
CA THR A 71 -3.88 14.04 -4.07
C THR A 71 -2.79 15.06 -3.78
N ARG A 72 -3.17 16.12 -3.09
CA ARG A 72 -2.25 17.10 -2.54
C ARG A 72 -2.53 17.28 -1.05
N GLU A 73 -1.49 17.60 -0.30
CA GLU A 73 -1.60 17.96 1.11
C GLU A 73 -2.51 19.17 1.30
N LEU A 74 -3.21 19.21 2.44
CA LEU A 74 -4.14 20.29 2.79
C LEU A 74 -3.46 21.67 2.84
N ASN A 75 -2.35 21.75 3.56
CA ASN A 75 -1.65 23.00 3.88
C ASN A 75 -0.29 23.10 3.17
N GLY A 76 -0.08 22.31 2.12
CA GLY A 76 1.22 22.19 1.45
C GLY A 76 1.09 22.06 -0.06
N THR A 77 2.24 21.97 -0.72
CA THR A 77 2.35 21.74 -2.17
C THR A 77 2.70 20.30 -2.51
N LYS A 78 2.87 19.44 -1.48
CA LYS A 78 3.26 18.05 -1.69
C LYS A 78 2.11 17.29 -2.36
N VAL A 79 2.38 16.81 -3.56
CA VAL A 79 1.50 15.93 -4.32
C VAL A 79 1.84 14.49 -4.00
N MET A 80 0.82 13.67 -3.78
CA MET A 80 0.97 12.27 -3.43
C MET A 80 -0.04 11.42 -4.21
N PRO A 81 0.40 10.54 -5.13
CA PRO A 81 -0.47 9.56 -5.73
C PRO A 81 -0.77 8.43 -4.73
N TYR A 82 -2.00 7.92 -4.75
CA TYR A 82 -2.39 6.67 -4.13
C TYR A 82 -2.60 5.62 -5.21
N ARG A 83 -1.97 4.46 -5.03
CA ARG A 83 -2.19 3.28 -5.88
C ARG A 83 -3.37 2.49 -5.35
N ASN A 84 -4.40 2.35 -6.16
CA ASN A 84 -5.63 1.65 -5.85
C ASN A 84 -5.78 0.46 -6.81
N GLU A 85 -5.67 -0.74 -6.27
CA GLU A 85 -5.75 -1.99 -7.01
C GLU A 85 -6.57 -3.00 -6.21
N ASP A 86 -7.17 -3.97 -6.90
CA ASP A 86 -7.89 -5.05 -6.26
C ASP A 86 -6.87 -6.01 -5.68
N THR A 87 -6.99 -6.24 -4.37
CA THR A 87 -6.10 -7.18 -3.69
C THR A 87 -6.50 -8.62 -4.00
N GLY A 88 -7.78 -8.84 -4.25
CA GLY A 88 -8.32 -10.17 -4.51
C GLY A 88 -7.96 -11.15 -3.39
N TRP A 89 -7.26 -12.22 -3.78
CA TRP A 89 -6.74 -13.26 -2.89
C TRP A 89 -5.24 -13.12 -2.61
N GLY A 90 -4.64 -11.99 -3.01
CA GLY A 90 -3.24 -11.68 -2.76
C GLY A 90 -2.97 -11.19 -1.34
N LEU A 91 -1.69 -11.14 -0.96
CA LEU A 91 -1.27 -10.56 0.31
C LEU A 91 -0.97 -9.07 0.18
N PRO A 92 -1.33 -8.25 1.18
CA PRO A 92 -2.10 -8.60 2.39
C PRO A 92 -3.58 -8.88 2.07
N LEU A 93 -4.22 -9.89 2.69
CA LEU A 93 -5.59 -10.35 2.33
C LEU A 93 -6.69 -9.36 2.72
N TYR A 94 -6.79 -8.22 2.03
CA TYR A 94 -7.83 -7.21 2.26
C TYR A 94 -9.18 -7.56 1.64
N PHE A 95 -9.26 -8.59 0.79
CA PHE A 95 -10.48 -8.97 0.05
C PHE A 95 -11.14 -7.77 -0.65
N LYS A 96 -10.31 -6.92 -1.26
CA LYS A 96 -10.75 -5.73 -1.98
C LYS A 96 -10.96 -6.05 -3.46
N PHE A 97 -12.17 -5.76 -3.96
CA PHE A 97 -12.62 -6.03 -5.33
C PHE A 97 -13.37 -4.85 -5.98
N ASN A 98 -13.31 -3.67 -5.37
CA ASN A 98 -14.09 -2.50 -5.75
C ASN A 98 -13.21 -1.30 -6.16
N SER A 99 -12.05 -1.55 -6.78
CA SER A 99 -11.14 -0.46 -7.17
C SER A 99 -11.79 0.57 -8.08
N ALA A 100 -12.60 0.13 -9.04
CA ALA A 100 -13.31 1.01 -9.97
C ALA A 100 -14.32 1.92 -9.24
N ASP A 101 -15.06 1.38 -8.26
CA ASP A 101 -16.01 2.16 -7.46
C ASP A 101 -15.30 3.21 -6.60
N VAL A 102 -14.18 2.84 -5.98
CA VAL A 102 -13.35 3.80 -5.23
C VAL A 102 -12.80 4.88 -6.15
N GLN A 103 -12.39 4.53 -7.37
CA GLN A 103 -11.96 5.52 -8.35
C GLN A 103 -13.11 6.48 -8.70
N ALA A 104 -14.30 5.97 -8.99
CA ALA A 104 -15.45 6.80 -9.32
C ALA A 104 -15.81 7.76 -8.17
N ALA A 105 -15.81 7.27 -6.93
CA ALA A 105 -16.01 8.09 -5.74
C ALA A 105 -14.90 9.13 -5.54
N ALA A 106 -13.64 8.78 -5.83
CA ALA A 106 -12.56 9.75 -5.77
C ALA A 106 -12.71 10.85 -6.85
N GLN A 107 -13.14 10.50 -8.06
CA GLN A 107 -13.38 11.46 -9.13
C GLN A 107 -14.54 12.42 -8.82
N SER A 108 -15.61 11.95 -8.16
CA SER A 108 -16.71 12.82 -7.75
C SER A 108 -16.29 13.86 -6.71
N LEU A 109 -15.21 13.61 -5.96
CA LEU A 109 -14.67 14.52 -4.95
C LEU A 109 -13.61 15.48 -5.51
N VAL A 110 -13.30 15.43 -6.81
CA VAL A 110 -12.30 16.32 -7.42
C VAL A 110 -12.80 17.77 -7.33
N GLY A 111 -12.04 18.60 -6.62
CA GLY A 111 -12.41 19.99 -6.38
C GLY A 111 -13.32 20.21 -5.17
N GLU A 112 -13.81 19.16 -4.50
CA GLU A 112 -14.68 19.25 -3.32
C GLU A 112 -13.92 19.53 -1.99
N GLY A 113 -12.67 19.97 -2.07
CA GLY A 113 -11.87 20.29 -0.90
C GLY A 113 -11.30 19.05 -0.21
N ARG A 114 -11.56 18.89 1.10
CA ARG A 114 -10.87 17.91 1.97
C ARG A 114 -11.50 16.52 1.86
N ALA A 115 -10.68 15.50 1.66
CA ALA A 115 -11.06 14.09 1.72
C ALA A 115 -10.20 13.33 2.73
N GLN A 116 -10.81 12.42 3.48
CA GLN A 116 -10.08 11.47 4.31
C GLN A 116 -9.82 10.20 3.51
N ILE A 117 -8.56 9.81 3.43
CA ILE A 117 -8.10 8.69 2.60
C ILE A 117 -7.61 7.58 3.50
N LYS A 118 -8.30 6.45 3.43
CA LYS A 118 -7.86 5.20 4.04
C LYS A 118 -6.87 4.50 3.11
N TYR A 119 -5.64 4.31 3.58
CA TYR A 119 -4.59 3.64 2.83
C TYR A 119 -3.90 2.56 3.65
N TYR A 120 -3.13 1.71 2.98
CA TYR A 120 -2.42 0.59 3.60
C TYR A 120 -0.97 0.56 3.10
N GLY A 121 -0.10 -0.10 3.86
CA GLY A 121 1.32 -0.17 3.58
C GLY A 121 2.08 1.06 4.03
N TRP A 122 3.36 1.09 3.67
CA TRP A 122 4.24 2.23 3.92
C TRP A 122 4.26 3.18 2.73
N ARG A 123 4.53 4.44 3.05
CA ARG A 123 4.62 5.54 2.11
C ARG A 123 6.01 6.15 2.14
#